data_AF-A0A2K4ZP17-F1
#
_entry.id   AF-A0A2K4ZP17-F1
#
_cell.length_a   1.000
_cell.length_b   1.000
_cell.length_c   1.000
_cell.angle_alpha   90.00
_cell.angle_beta   90.00
_cell.angle_gamma   90.00
#
_symmetry.space_group_name_H-M   'P 1'
#
loop_
_entity.id
_entity.type
_entity.pdbx_description
1 polymer ?
#
loop_
_entity_poly.entity_id
_entity_poly.type
_entity_poly.pdbx_seq_one_letter_code
_entity_poly.pdbx_strand_id
1 'polypeptide(L)'
;MAVRIAHASIDERNRISGGIAGDQTGKEVCIRSWYSKPWQYMIRCKDAQMREKIAYAMERAANNQAIGYDQGQRNTLLAYAKNVGYDPGKVTTKCETDCSALVSLACIYAGIPESALVVSGNSATTSTLRNRLKSTGKFEIYSASKFLSSSEYILRGDILLKEGSHVVVAIDNGAKSSISSIPSNDIITYTHRNFVKEVQYAIGAKVDGIAGSETLSKTVTVSRLKNNRHVVVRPIQKYLNSIGFNCGTVDGIAGIKFDAAVKAFQRVNGCVVDGEVTSQKNTWKKLLRLS
;
A
#
# COMPACT_ATOMS: atom_id res chain seq x y z
N MET A 1 -14.80 -10.86 -4.33
CA MET A 1 -14.51 -9.55 -4.97
C MET A 1 -13.38 -9.76 -5.95
N ALA A 2 -13.43 -9.11 -7.12
CA ALA A 2 -12.33 -9.14 -8.07
C ALA A 2 -11.11 -8.46 -7.45
N VAL A 3 -9.92 -9.03 -7.64
CA VAL A 3 -8.66 -8.41 -7.18
C VAL A 3 -8.51 -7.06 -7.88
N ARG A 4 -8.18 -6.00 -7.14
CA ARG A 4 -7.81 -4.71 -7.73
C ARG A 4 -6.29 -4.58 -7.87
N ILE A 5 -5.87 -3.79 -8.85
CA ILE A 5 -4.49 -3.43 -9.14
C ILE A 5 -4.35 -1.91 -9.20
N ALA A 6 -3.20 -1.40 -8.78
CA ALA A 6 -2.83 0.00 -8.89
C ALA A 6 -1.66 0.15 -9.88
N HIS A 7 -1.71 1.19 -10.72
CA HIS A 7 -0.67 1.46 -11.71
C HIS A 7 -0.75 2.87 -12.28
N ALA A 8 0.40 3.35 -12.80
CA ALA A 8 0.44 4.47 -13.72
C ALA A 8 0.12 3.94 -15.14
N SER A 9 -0.83 4.53 -15.84
CA SER A 9 -1.44 3.99 -17.06
C SER A 9 -1.02 4.75 -18.32
N ILE A 10 -1.52 5.98 -18.48
CA ILE A 10 -1.41 6.78 -19.69
C ILE A 10 -1.81 8.22 -19.37
N ASP A 11 -1.34 9.21 -20.15
CA ASP A 11 -1.64 10.64 -19.95
C ASP A 11 -3.10 11.00 -20.28
N GLU A 12 -3.46 12.25 -20.04
CA GLU A 12 -4.81 12.80 -20.23
C GLU A 12 -5.31 12.79 -21.68
N ARG A 13 -4.41 12.60 -22.65
CA ARG A 13 -4.68 12.57 -24.09
C ARG A 13 -4.55 11.16 -24.68
N ASN A 14 -4.44 10.14 -23.83
CA ASN A 14 -4.14 8.76 -24.22
C ASN A 14 -2.80 8.62 -24.96
N ARG A 15 -1.79 9.39 -24.55
CA ARG A 15 -0.40 9.32 -25.01
C ARG A 15 0.52 9.01 -23.84
N ILE A 16 1.77 8.68 -24.17
CA ILE A 16 2.76 8.26 -23.17
C ILE A 16 3.66 9.39 -22.67
N SER A 17 3.58 10.58 -23.26
CA SER A 17 4.46 11.71 -22.96
C SER A 17 3.95 13.04 -23.52
N GLY A 18 4.43 14.14 -22.94
CA GLY A 18 4.11 15.52 -23.26
C GLY A 18 2.81 16.01 -22.61
N GLY A 19 2.35 15.33 -21.56
CA GLY A 19 1.12 15.64 -20.83
C GLY A 19 1.32 16.80 -19.84
N ILE A 20 0.26 17.16 -19.13
CA ILE A 20 0.29 18.21 -18.10
C ILE A 20 0.58 17.58 -16.74
N ALA A 21 1.54 18.16 -16.00
CA ALA A 21 1.91 17.73 -14.66
C ALA A 21 0.70 17.50 -13.71
N GLY A 22 0.61 16.31 -13.10
CA GLY A 22 -0.45 15.91 -12.16
C GLY A 22 -1.62 15.20 -12.84
N ASP A 23 -2.45 14.49 -12.08
CA ASP A 23 -3.57 13.73 -12.65
C ASP A 23 -4.69 14.67 -13.12
N GLN A 24 -4.95 14.70 -14.43
CA GLN A 24 -6.02 15.50 -15.01
C GLN A 24 -7.33 14.71 -15.15
N THR A 25 -7.29 13.38 -15.10
CA THR A 25 -8.43 12.53 -15.50
C THR A 25 -8.95 11.60 -14.39
N GLY A 26 -8.22 11.46 -13.29
CA GLY A 26 -8.46 10.42 -12.29
C GLY A 26 -8.05 9.02 -12.75
N LYS A 27 -7.40 8.91 -13.92
CA LYS A 27 -7.10 7.63 -14.60
C LYS A 27 -5.63 7.46 -14.96
N GLU A 28 -4.81 8.48 -14.75
CA GLU A 28 -3.39 8.49 -15.09
C GLU A 28 -2.59 7.61 -14.12
N VAL A 29 -2.73 7.85 -12.82
CA VAL A 29 -2.31 6.92 -11.76
C VAL A 29 -3.56 6.44 -11.04
N CYS A 30 -3.93 5.17 -11.21
CA CYS A 30 -5.27 4.73 -10.84
C CYS A 30 -5.32 3.31 -10.28
N ILE A 31 -6.47 2.99 -9.70
CA ILE A 31 -6.86 1.66 -9.26
C ILE A 31 -7.89 1.10 -10.23
N ARG A 32 -7.68 -0.13 -10.70
CA ARG A 32 -8.61 -0.83 -11.61
C ARG A 32 -8.81 -2.28 -11.14
N SER A 33 -9.88 -2.91 -11.62
CA SER A 33 -10.01 -4.36 -11.54
C SER A 33 -8.86 -5.03 -12.27
N TRP A 34 -8.35 -6.13 -11.71
CA TRP A 34 -7.32 -6.94 -12.34
C TRP A 34 -7.74 -7.32 -13.76
N TYR A 35 -6.81 -7.20 -14.69
CA TYR A 35 -6.98 -7.62 -16.07
C TYR A 35 -5.84 -8.56 -16.47
N SER A 36 -6.16 -9.51 -17.34
CA SER A 36 -5.15 -10.37 -17.92
C SER A 36 -4.37 -9.60 -18.99
N LYS A 37 -3.05 -9.70 -18.92
CA LYS A 37 -2.08 -9.28 -19.94
C LYS A 37 -1.14 -10.48 -20.11
N PRO A 38 -0.35 -10.60 -21.19
CA PRO A 38 0.78 -11.52 -21.23
C PRO A 38 1.87 -11.11 -20.22
N TRP A 39 1.55 -11.22 -18.93
CA TRP A 39 2.45 -11.06 -17.81
C TRP A 39 3.51 -12.15 -17.91
N GLN A 40 4.76 -11.77 -17.71
CA GLN A 40 5.89 -12.72 -17.77
C GLN A 40 6.30 -13.13 -16.37
N TYR A 41 6.12 -12.24 -15.39
CA TYR A 41 6.54 -12.46 -14.02
C TYR A 41 5.54 -11.91 -13.02
N MET A 42 5.31 -12.66 -11.95
CA MET A 42 4.79 -12.16 -10.68
C MET A 42 5.95 -12.08 -9.70
N ILE A 43 6.23 -10.89 -9.18
CA ILE A 43 7.33 -10.61 -8.27
C ILE A 43 6.74 -10.36 -6.89
N ARG A 44 7.12 -11.18 -5.91
CA ARG A 44 6.56 -11.15 -4.55
C ARG A 44 7.64 -10.76 -3.56
N CYS A 45 7.37 -9.75 -2.75
CA CYS A 45 8.21 -9.48 -1.59
C CYS A 45 8.01 -10.59 -0.56
N LYS A 46 9.12 -11.19 -0.11
CA LYS A 46 9.13 -12.28 0.89
C LYS A 46 8.56 -11.81 2.22
N ASP A 47 8.92 -10.60 2.63
CA ASP A 47 8.43 -9.98 3.84
C ASP A 47 7.01 -9.44 3.63
N ALA A 48 6.07 -9.95 4.43
CA ALA A 48 4.66 -9.59 4.30
C ALA A 48 4.36 -8.13 4.69
N GLN A 49 5.12 -7.53 5.62
CA GLN A 49 4.95 -6.13 6.04
C GLN A 49 5.45 -5.18 4.95
N MET A 50 6.62 -5.48 4.37
CA MET A 50 7.16 -4.76 3.23
C MET A 50 6.21 -4.85 2.04
N ARG A 51 5.68 -6.05 1.76
CA ARG A 51 4.67 -6.25 0.72
C ARG A 51 3.42 -5.38 0.94
N GLU A 52 2.93 -5.29 2.19
CA GLU A 52 1.81 -4.41 2.53
C GLU A 52 2.14 -2.92 2.32
N LYS A 53 3.35 -2.47 2.69
CA LYS A 53 3.81 -1.10 2.44
C LYS A 53 3.86 -0.76 0.95
N ILE A 54 4.28 -1.70 0.09
CA ILE A 54 4.26 -1.51 -1.37
C ILE A 54 2.83 -1.25 -1.84
N ALA A 55 1.88 -2.11 -1.48
CA ALA A 55 0.47 -1.94 -1.87
C ALA A 55 -0.11 -0.62 -1.33
N TYR A 56 0.20 -0.28 -0.08
CA TYR A 56 -0.25 0.95 0.55
C TYR A 56 0.27 2.21 -0.14
N ALA A 57 1.56 2.25 -0.51
CA ALA A 57 2.11 3.36 -1.29
C ALA A 57 1.42 3.52 -2.65
N MET A 58 1.12 2.41 -3.31
CA MET A 58 0.43 2.42 -4.60
C MET A 58 -1.01 2.95 -4.47
N GLU A 59 -1.75 2.58 -3.42
CA GLU A 59 -3.06 3.17 -3.13
C GLU A 59 -2.97 4.68 -2.87
N ARG A 60 -1.97 5.12 -2.12
CA ARG A 60 -1.77 6.54 -1.84
C ARG A 60 -1.45 7.33 -3.10
N ALA A 61 -0.60 6.78 -3.98
CA ALA A 61 -0.28 7.42 -5.25
C ALA A 61 -1.52 7.55 -6.15
N ALA A 62 -2.30 6.48 -6.28
CA ALA A 62 -3.50 6.47 -7.12
C ALA A 62 -4.65 7.34 -6.60
N ASN A 63 -4.60 7.79 -5.34
CA ASN A 63 -5.57 8.72 -4.77
C ASN A 63 -5.00 10.15 -4.66
N ASN A 64 -3.85 10.44 -5.27
CA ASN A 64 -3.22 11.74 -5.22
C ASN A 64 -3.26 12.46 -6.58
N GLN A 65 -4.10 13.49 -6.67
CA GLN A 65 -4.28 14.29 -7.89
C GLN A 65 -3.03 15.09 -8.30
N ALA A 66 -2.02 15.22 -7.44
CA ALA A 66 -0.75 15.84 -7.81
C ALA A 66 0.15 14.94 -8.67
N ILE A 67 -0.23 13.68 -8.94
CA ILE A 67 0.61 12.69 -9.61
C ILE A 67 -0.01 12.26 -10.94
N GLY A 68 0.57 12.70 -12.05
CA GLY A 68 0.17 12.34 -13.41
C GLY A 68 1.01 11.22 -14.03
N TYR A 69 0.78 10.96 -15.31
CA TYR A 69 1.57 10.04 -16.13
C TYR A 69 2.34 10.71 -17.28
N ASP A 70 3.68 10.54 -17.30
CA ASP A 70 4.55 10.98 -18.40
C ASP A 70 5.89 10.23 -18.39
N GLN A 71 6.27 9.59 -19.50
CA GLN A 71 7.55 8.87 -19.61
C GLN A 71 8.77 9.78 -19.72
N GLY A 72 8.63 10.98 -20.31
CA GLY A 72 9.70 11.98 -20.40
C GLY A 72 10.01 12.64 -19.06
N GLN A 73 9.04 12.73 -18.16
CA GLN A 73 9.19 13.30 -16.81
C GLN A 73 9.07 12.27 -15.67
N ARG A 74 9.26 10.98 -15.99
CA ARG A 74 9.02 9.82 -15.12
C ARG A 74 9.64 9.82 -13.72
N ASN A 75 10.66 10.64 -13.47
CA ASN A 75 11.37 10.70 -12.19
C ASN A 75 10.98 11.91 -11.31
N THR A 76 10.11 12.79 -11.79
CA THR A 76 9.73 14.01 -11.02
C THR A 76 8.96 13.65 -9.75
N LEU A 77 8.08 12.64 -9.78
CA LEU A 77 7.43 12.12 -8.57
C LEU A 77 8.45 11.67 -7.52
N LEU A 78 9.46 10.88 -7.91
CA LEU A 78 10.49 10.42 -6.98
C LEU A 78 11.25 11.59 -6.36
N ALA A 79 11.60 12.61 -7.14
CA ALA A 79 12.31 13.79 -6.66
C ALA A 79 11.54 14.52 -5.54
N TYR A 80 10.22 14.68 -5.69
CA TYR A 80 9.40 15.29 -4.63
C TYR A 80 9.11 14.33 -3.48
N ALA A 81 8.88 13.04 -3.76
CA ALA A 81 8.59 12.05 -2.72
C ALA A 81 9.74 11.89 -1.72
N LYS A 82 11.01 12.03 -2.16
CA LYS A 82 12.18 12.03 -1.27
C LYS A 82 12.03 12.99 -0.08
N ASN A 83 11.52 14.20 -0.34
CA ASN A 83 11.40 15.25 0.67
C ASN A 83 10.28 14.99 1.69
N VAL A 84 9.43 14.00 1.44
CA VAL A 84 8.30 13.63 2.30
C VAL A 84 8.42 12.19 2.83
N GLY A 85 9.63 11.63 2.82
CA GLY A 85 9.92 10.28 3.32
C GLY A 85 9.48 9.18 2.36
N TYR A 86 9.58 9.43 1.05
CA TYR A 86 9.17 8.55 -0.04
C TYR A 86 7.68 8.21 -0.08
N ASP A 87 6.83 8.92 0.68
CA ASP A 87 5.39 8.71 0.66
C ASP A 87 4.74 9.47 -0.51
N PRO A 88 4.26 8.78 -1.55
CA PRO A 88 3.64 9.45 -2.69
C PRO A 88 2.36 10.21 -2.31
N GLY A 89 1.63 9.80 -1.27
CA GLY A 89 0.40 10.48 -0.86
C GLY A 89 0.63 11.77 -0.08
N LYS A 90 1.88 12.19 0.13
CA LYS A 90 2.23 13.50 0.71
C LYS A 90 2.75 14.50 -0.31
N VAL A 91 2.97 14.07 -1.55
CA VAL A 91 3.46 14.94 -2.60
C VAL A 91 2.32 15.90 -2.98
N THR A 92 2.53 17.20 -2.79
CA THR A 92 1.54 18.23 -3.14
C THR A 92 1.88 18.96 -4.43
N THR A 93 3.15 18.91 -4.85
CA THR A 93 3.61 19.51 -6.10
C THR A 93 3.19 18.63 -7.27
N LYS A 94 2.56 19.24 -8.28
CA LYS A 94 2.22 18.56 -9.53
C LYS A 94 3.46 17.94 -10.16
N CYS A 95 3.39 16.65 -10.45
CA CYS A 95 4.52 15.85 -10.90
C CYS A 95 4.06 14.64 -11.69
N GLU A 96 5.04 13.95 -12.26
CA GLU A 96 4.85 12.90 -13.23
C GLU A 96 5.60 11.62 -12.84
N THR A 97 5.05 10.50 -13.26
CA THR A 97 5.68 9.18 -13.13
C THR A 97 5.36 8.30 -14.34
N ASP A 98 6.08 7.19 -14.48
CA ASP A 98 5.61 6.07 -15.29
C ASP A 98 5.33 4.83 -14.44
N CYS A 99 4.88 3.74 -15.08
CA CYS A 99 4.50 2.51 -14.38
C CYS A 99 5.65 1.94 -13.52
N SER A 100 6.87 1.92 -14.04
CA SER A 100 8.03 1.32 -13.35
C SER A 100 8.71 2.25 -12.35
N ALA A 101 8.69 3.56 -12.59
CA ALA A 101 9.15 4.56 -11.64
C ALA A 101 8.23 4.61 -10.42
N LEU A 102 6.91 4.51 -10.63
CA LEU A 102 5.93 4.45 -9.55
C LEU A 102 6.14 3.20 -8.67
N VAL A 103 6.30 2.03 -9.29
CA VAL A 103 6.57 0.79 -8.55
C VAL A 103 7.92 0.84 -7.84
N SER A 104 8.93 1.48 -8.44
CA SER A 104 10.23 1.70 -7.79
C SER A 104 10.08 2.55 -6.53
N LEU A 105 9.34 3.66 -6.60
CA LEU A 105 9.04 4.49 -5.44
C LEU A 105 8.29 3.72 -4.35
N ALA A 106 7.27 2.93 -4.71
CA ALA A 106 6.52 2.12 -3.76
C ALA A 106 7.42 1.09 -3.04
N CYS A 107 8.37 0.49 -3.76
CA CYS A 107 9.36 -0.40 -3.16
C CYS A 107 10.34 0.37 -2.24
N ILE A 108 10.76 1.58 -2.61
CA ILE A 108 11.62 2.41 -1.77
C ILE A 108 10.90 2.81 -0.48
N TYR A 109 9.66 3.26 -0.57
CA TYR A 109 8.78 3.53 0.58
C TYR A 109 8.67 2.32 1.51
N ALA A 110 8.63 1.11 0.95
CA ALA A 110 8.56 -0.12 1.71
C ALA A 110 9.89 -0.52 2.42
N GLY A 111 10.99 0.18 2.13
CA GLY A 111 12.30 -0.05 2.74
C GLY A 111 13.31 -0.75 1.83
N ILE A 112 13.11 -0.72 0.50
CA ILE A 112 14.17 -1.03 -0.45
C ILE A 112 15.10 0.17 -0.58
N PRO A 113 16.44 0.00 -0.48
CA PRO A 113 17.36 1.11 -0.65
C PRO A 113 17.19 1.78 -2.02
N GLU A 114 17.17 3.10 -2.06
CA GLU A 114 17.05 3.87 -3.31
C GLU A 114 18.11 3.45 -4.33
N SER A 115 19.35 3.23 -3.90
CA SER A 115 20.47 2.82 -4.76
C SER A 115 20.25 1.48 -5.48
N ALA A 116 19.35 0.61 -4.99
CA ALA A 116 19.01 -0.63 -5.67
C ALA A 116 18.12 -0.37 -6.91
N LEU A 117 17.27 0.65 -6.83
CA LEU A 117 16.21 0.91 -7.81
C LEU A 117 16.44 2.18 -8.63
N VAL A 118 17.40 3.03 -8.26
CA VAL A 118 17.72 4.29 -8.93
C VAL A 118 19.21 4.32 -9.24
N VAL A 119 19.56 4.47 -10.51
CA VAL A 119 20.95 4.58 -10.97
C VAL A 119 21.07 5.82 -11.83
N SER A 120 22.06 6.65 -11.53
CA SER A 120 22.29 7.93 -12.22
C SER A 120 21.04 8.81 -12.28
N GLY A 121 20.28 8.86 -11.18
CA GLY A 121 19.05 9.65 -11.07
C GLY A 121 17.82 9.07 -11.78
N ASN A 122 17.94 7.91 -12.44
CA ASN A 122 16.84 7.28 -13.16
C ASN A 122 16.32 6.03 -12.44
N SER A 123 15.02 5.99 -12.20
CA SER A 123 14.34 4.82 -11.61
C SER A 123 14.41 3.61 -12.52
N ALA A 124 14.29 2.41 -11.96
CA ALA A 124 14.25 1.17 -12.71
C ALA A 124 13.17 1.24 -13.81
N THR A 125 13.50 0.72 -14.97
CA THR A 125 12.57 0.55 -16.10
C THR A 125 11.91 -0.81 -16.01
N THR A 126 10.81 -1.05 -16.73
CA THR A 126 10.18 -2.38 -16.81
C THR A 126 11.16 -3.47 -17.25
N SER A 127 12.18 -3.16 -18.06
CA SER A 127 13.22 -4.12 -18.49
C SER A 127 14.28 -4.42 -17.42
N THR A 128 14.47 -3.54 -16.43
CA THR A 128 15.52 -3.70 -15.41
C THR A 128 14.97 -3.99 -14.01
N LEU A 129 13.69 -3.69 -13.77
CA LEU A 129 13.03 -3.78 -12.47
C LEU A 129 13.15 -5.16 -11.84
N ARG A 130 12.89 -6.24 -12.59
CA ARG A 130 12.98 -7.62 -12.07
C ARG A 130 14.37 -7.93 -11.55
N ASN A 131 15.41 -7.67 -12.34
CA ASN A 131 16.79 -8.00 -11.97
C ASN A 131 17.22 -7.19 -10.74
N ARG A 132 16.84 -5.91 -10.66
CA ARG A 132 17.12 -5.03 -9.52
C ARG A 132 16.40 -5.47 -8.25
N LEU A 133 15.12 -5.84 -8.33
CA LEU A 133 14.39 -6.36 -7.18
C LEU A 133 14.95 -7.71 -6.74
N LYS A 134 15.28 -8.60 -7.68
CA LYS A 134 15.89 -9.91 -7.39
C LYS A 134 17.25 -9.75 -6.68
N SER A 135 18.09 -8.81 -7.11
CA SER A 135 19.42 -8.60 -6.50
C SER A 135 19.37 -8.13 -5.05
N THR A 136 18.24 -7.58 -4.58
CA THR A 136 18.06 -7.26 -3.15
C THR A 136 17.97 -8.48 -2.25
N GLY A 137 17.71 -9.68 -2.80
CA GLY A 137 17.43 -10.90 -2.04
C GLY A 137 16.05 -10.94 -1.35
N LYS A 138 15.30 -9.82 -1.35
CA LYS A 138 14.01 -9.66 -0.65
C LYS A 138 12.80 -10.10 -1.47
N PHE A 139 12.98 -10.45 -2.74
CA PHE A 139 11.89 -10.81 -3.66
C PHE A 139 12.06 -12.21 -4.25
N GLU A 140 10.92 -12.86 -4.47
CA GLU A 140 10.80 -14.10 -5.22
C GLU A 140 10.14 -13.82 -6.57
N ILE A 141 10.60 -14.53 -7.60
CA ILE A 141 10.14 -14.37 -8.97
C ILE A 141 9.38 -15.63 -9.37
N TYR A 142 8.13 -15.44 -9.78
CA TYR A 142 7.26 -16.50 -10.25
C TYR A 142 6.97 -16.30 -11.73
N SER A 143 7.16 -17.34 -12.54
CA SER A 143 6.88 -17.34 -14.00
C SER A 143 5.89 -18.42 -14.43
N ALA A 144 5.41 -19.25 -13.49
CA ALA A 144 4.46 -20.30 -13.80
C ALA A 144 3.08 -19.71 -14.16
N SER A 145 2.45 -20.25 -15.22
CA SER A 145 1.18 -19.73 -15.79
C SER A 145 0.09 -19.47 -14.75
N LYS A 146 -0.04 -20.31 -13.72
CA LYS A 146 -1.04 -20.17 -12.65
C LYS A 146 -0.99 -18.84 -11.90
N PHE A 147 0.17 -18.17 -11.86
CA PHE A 147 0.37 -16.87 -11.23
C PHE A 147 0.18 -15.68 -12.19
N LEU A 148 0.09 -15.96 -13.49
CA LEU A 148 0.14 -14.96 -14.55
C LEU A 148 -1.21 -14.83 -15.28
N SER A 149 -1.92 -15.95 -15.45
CA SER A 149 -3.21 -16.01 -16.16
C SER A 149 -4.43 -15.81 -15.27
N SER A 150 -4.23 -15.78 -13.94
CA SER A 150 -5.32 -15.68 -12.95
C SER A 150 -4.91 -14.82 -11.76
N SER A 151 -5.88 -14.11 -11.19
CA SER A 151 -5.71 -13.34 -9.96
C SER A 151 -5.91 -14.16 -8.68
N GLU A 152 -6.26 -15.44 -8.78
CA GLU A 152 -6.62 -16.27 -7.62
C GLU A 152 -5.50 -16.44 -6.58
N TYR A 153 -4.24 -16.50 -7.02
CA TYR A 153 -3.07 -16.75 -6.17
C TYR A 153 -2.26 -15.50 -5.82
N ILE A 154 -2.73 -14.34 -6.29
CA ILE A 154 -2.10 -13.05 -6.06
C ILE A 154 -2.24 -12.68 -4.59
N LEU A 155 -1.17 -12.16 -4.01
CA LEU A 155 -1.19 -11.49 -2.72
C LEU A 155 -1.15 -9.97 -2.94
N ARG A 156 -1.82 -9.25 -2.06
CA ARG A 156 -1.70 -7.80 -1.96
C ARG A 156 -0.22 -7.44 -1.81
N GLY A 157 0.24 -6.54 -2.68
CA GLY A 157 1.61 -6.06 -2.85
C GLY A 157 2.47 -6.89 -3.83
N ASP A 158 1.92 -7.94 -4.43
CA ASP A 158 2.58 -8.60 -5.57
C ASP A 158 2.63 -7.67 -6.77
N ILE A 159 3.74 -7.75 -7.50
CA ILE A 159 4.03 -6.93 -8.67
C ILE A 159 3.89 -7.82 -9.91
N LEU A 160 2.99 -7.50 -10.81
CA LEU A 160 2.86 -8.20 -12.10
C LEU A 160 3.62 -7.40 -13.17
N LEU A 161 4.55 -8.08 -13.84
CA LEU A 161 5.48 -7.46 -14.77
C LEU A 161 5.42 -8.12 -16.15
N LYS A 162 5.32 -7.28 -17.17
CA LYS A 162 5.70 -7.57 -18.55
C LYS A 162 6.88 -6.67 -18.90
N GLU A 163 8.06 -7.27 -19.04
CA GLU A 163 9.30 -6.54 -19.33
C GLU A 163 9.17 -5.75 -20.64
N GLY A 164 9.75 -4.56 -20.68
CA GLY A 164 9.66 -3.64 -21.81
C GLY A 164 8.26 -3.08 -22.09
N SER A 165 7.24 -3.38 -21.28
CA SER A 165 5.86 -2.95 -21.58
C SER A 165 5.12 -2.34 -20.41
N HIS A 166 4.91 -3.07 -19.30
CA HIS A 166 4.07 -2.58 -18.22
C HIS A 166 4.29 -3.31 -16.90
N VAL A 167 4.01 -2.62 -15.81
CA VAL A 167 4.03 -3.18 -14.47
C VAL A 167 2.87 -2.63 -13.64
N VAL A 168 2.27 -3.50 -12.83
CA VAL A 168 1.17 -3.15 -11.91
C VAL A 168 1.39 -3.80 -10.54
N VAL A 169 0.75 -3.27 -9.52
CA VAL A 169 0.78 -3.85 -8.17
C VAL A 169 -0.61 -4.26 -7.75
N ALA A 170 -0.76 -5.49 -7.26
CA ALA A 170 -1.98 -5.95 -6.65
C ALA A 170 -2.24 -5.23 -5.33
N ILE A 171 -3.44 -4.67 -5.16
CA ILE A 171 -3.85 -4.05 -3.89
C ILE A 171 -4.90 -4.90 -3.16
N ASP A 172 -5.29 -6.05 -3.70
CA ASP A 172 -6.10 -7.02 -2.97
C ASP A 172 -5.49 -8.42 -3.05
N ASN A 173 -5.96 -9.29 -2.16
CA ASN A 173 -5.65 -10.70 -2.17
C ASN A 173 -6.59 -11.46 -3.11
N GLY A 174 -6.05 -12.46 -3.81
CA GLY A 174 -6.79 -13.42 -4.61
C GLY A 174 -7.60 -14.40 -3.76
N ALA A 175 -8.64 -14.99 -4.36
CA ALA A 175 -9.55 -15.89 -3.64
C ALA A 175 -8.89 -17.16 -3.08
N LYS A 176 -7.83 -17.66 -3.73
CA LYS A 176 -7.04 -18.83 -3.31
C LYS A 176 -5.76 -18.44 -2.57
N SER A 177 -5.64 -17.17 -2.18
CA SER A 177 -4.52 -16.70 -1.39
C SER A 177 -4.65 -17.05 0.11
N SER A 178 -5.79 -17.62 0.52
CA SER A 178 -5.91 -18.35 1.79
C SER A 178 -5.19 -19.68 1.64
N ILE A 179 -4.03 -19.79 2.29
CA ILE A 179 -3.23 -21.00 2.41
C ILE A 179 -4.13 -22.20 2.77
N SER A 180 -4.18 -23.19 1.88
CA SER A 180 -4.68 -24.52 2.20
C SER A 180 -3.68 -25.21 3.15
N SER A 181 -4.14 -25.50 4.37
CA SER A 181 -3.78 -26.65 5.23
C SER A 181 -2.32 -27.15 5.27
N ILE A 182 -1.53 -26.69 6.25
CA ILE A 182 -0.47 -27.47 6.96
C ILE A 182 -0.40 -26.95 8.43
N PRO A 183 -0.12 -27.82 9.45
CA PRO A 183 -0.38 -27.56 10.88
C PRO A 183 0.55 -26.54 11.55
N SER A 184 -0.04 -25.82 12.50
CA SER A 184 0.56 -25.17 13.70
C SER A 184 2.09 -25.15 13.83
N ASN A 185 2.72 -24.06 13.37
CA ASN A 185 3.43 -23.10 14.23
C ASN A 185 3.84 -21.86 13.39
N ASP A 186 3.35 -20.69 13.82
CA ASP A 186 3.85 -19.32 13.57
C ASP A 186 4.16 -18.85 12.14
N ILE A 187 3.18 -18.17 11.53
CA ILE A 187 3.14 -16.70 11.27
C ILE A 187 1.83 -16.45 10.51
N ILE A 188 0.76 -16.09 11.23
CA ILE A 188 -0.45 -15.58 10.59
C ILE A 188 -0.09 -14.22 10.00
N THR A 189 -0.04 -14.12 8.66
CA THR A 189 0.09 -12.82 7.98
C THR A 189 -1.13 -11.96 8.36
N TYR A 190 -0.92 -10.92 9.17
CA TYR A 190 -1.98 -10.04 9.65
C TYR A 190 -2.45 -9.12 8.52
N THR A 191 -3.53 -9.50 7.84
CA THR A 191 -4.08 -8.72 6.71
C THR A 191 -4.95 -7.56 7.18
N HIS A 192 -5.17 -6.55 6.33
CA HIS A 192 -6.14 -5.47 6.61
C HIS A 192 -7.56 -6.01 6.87
N ARG A 193 -7.99 -7.06 6.17
CA ARG A 193 -9.29 -7.72 6.43
C ARG A 193 -9.34 -8.33 7.83
N ASN A 194 -8.24 -8.90 8.33
CA ASN A 194 -8.16 -9.39 9.72
C ASN A 194 -8.25 -8.22 10.70
N PHE A 195 -7.54 -7.11 10.44
CA PHE A 195 -7.67 -5.89 11.21
C PHE A 195 -9.12 -5.39 11.27
N VAL A 196 -9.81 -5.28 10.13
CA VAL A 196 -11.21 -4.82 10.08
C VAL A 196 -12.12 -5.76 10.87
N LYS A 197 -11.97 -7.08 10.75
CA LYS A 197 -12.76 -8.04 11.54
C LYS A 197 -12.54 -7.88 13.04
N GLU A 198 -11.28 -7.75 13.48
CA GLU A 198 -10.96 -7.55 14.90
C GLU A 198 -11.48 -6.22 15.43
N VAL A 199 -11.40 -5.14 14.62
CA VAL A 199 -12.01 -3.85 14.96
C VAL A 199 -13.52 -3.98 15.08
N GLN A 200 -14.18 -4.59 14.08
CA GLN A 200 -15.64 -4.77 14.07
C GLN A 200 -16.11 -5.51 15.33
N TYR A 201 -15.44 -6.60 15.69
CA TYR A 201 -15.71 -7.33 16.92
C TYR A 201 -15.54 -6.45 18.16
N ALA A 202 -14.42 -5.72 18.24
CA ALA A 202 -14.09 -4.86 19.37
C ALA A 202 -15.05 -3.68 19.59
N ILE A 203 -15.71 -3.20 18.53
CA ILE A 203 -16.64 -2.06 18.60
C ILE A 203 -18.12 -2.47 18.51
N GLY A 204 -18.41 -3.78 18.51
CA GLY A 204 -19.79 -4.29 18.39
C GLY A 204 -20.44 -4.03 17.01
N ALA A 205 -19.64 -3.92 15.96
CA ALA A 205 -20.08 -3.82 14.58
C ALA A 205 -20.30 -5.21 13.96
N LYS A 206 -20.97 -5.25 12.80
CA LYS A 206 -21.14 -6.50 12.04
C LYS A 206 -19.77 -7.02 11.59
N VAL A 207 -19.41 -8.25 11.97
CA VAL A 207 -18.09 -8.84 11.69
C VAL A 207 -18.05 -9.50 10.31
N ASP A 208 -17.90 -8.71 9.25
CA ASP A 208 -17.83 -9.18 7.86
C ASP A 208 -16.47 -8.91 7.18
N GLY A 209 -15.58 -8.18 7.85
CA GLY A 209 -14.27 -7.77 7.35
C GLY A 209 -14.34 -6.75 6.21
N ILE A 210 -15.45 -6.02 6.09
CA ILE A 210 -15.66 -4.97 5.11
C ILE A 210 -15.93 -3.67 5.89
N ALA A 211 -14.97 -2.74 5.85
CA ALA A 211 -15.18 -1.45 6.51
C ALA A 211 -16.15 -0.59 5.70
N GLY A 212 -17.14 -0.02 6.38
CA GLY A 212 -18.15 0.86 5.78
C GLY A 212 -18.74 1.83 6.80
N SER A 213 -19.88 2.44 6.48
CA SER A 213 -20.57 3.40 7.35
C SER A 213 -20.94 2.80 8.72
N GLU A 214 -21.38 1.54 8.75
CA GLU A 214 -21.71 0.83 9.99
C GLU A 214 -20.49 0.61 10.89
N THR A 215 -19.35 0.20 10.31
CA THR A 215 -18.11 0.04 11.07
C THR A 215 -17.60 1.38 11.56
N LEU A 216 -17.64 2.42 10.71
CA LEU A 216 -17.16 3.75 11.05
C LEU A 216 -17.99 4.38 12.17
N SER A 217 -19.33 4.30 12.10
CA SER A 217 -20.23 4.94 13.07
C SER A 217 -20.05 4.40 14.50
N LYS A 218 -19.63 3.14 14.63
CA LYS A 218 -19.37 2.49 15.92
C LYS A 218 -17.94 2.64 16.44
N THR A 219 -17.03 3.24 15.67
CA THR A 219 -15.66 3.44 16.14
C THR A 219 -15.63 4.28 17.42
N VAL A 220 -14.73 3.95 18.34
CA VAL A 220 -14.56 4.68 19.61
C VAL A 220 -13.31 5.56 19.55
N THR A 221 -13.30 6.64 20.32
CA THR A 221 -12.08 7.44 20.50
C THR A 221 -11.09 6.69 21.38
N VAL A 222 -9.85 6.48 20.91
CA VAL A 222 -8.76 5.91 21.72
C VAL A 222 -7.50 6.76 21.66
N SER A 223 -6.88 6.99 22.82
CA SER A 223 -5.61 7.68 22.99
C SER A 223 -4.93 7.24 24.28
N ARG A 224 -3.79 7.84 24.63
CA ARG A 224 -3.16 7.64 25.95
C ARG A 224 -4.06 8.00 27.13
N LEU A 225 -4.94 8.97 26.92
CA LEU A 225 -5.75 9.58 27.97
C LEU A 225 -7.19 9.07 27.94
N LYS A 226 -7.66 8.53 26.80
CA LYS A 226 -9.05 8.12 26.61
C LYS A 226 -9.14 6.69 26.09
N ASN A 227 -9.93 5.86 26.76
CA ASN A 227 -10.16 4.46 26.37
C ASN A 227 -8.85 3.67 26.12
N ASN A 228 -7.81 3.98 26.90
CA ASN A 228 -6.46 3.50 26.66
C ASN A 228 -6.27 1.97 26.82
N ARG A 229 -7.29 1.27 27.34
CA ARG A 229 -7.35 -0.19 27.46
C ARG A 229 -8.56 -0.80 26.75
N HIS A 230 -9.22 -0.03 25.89
CA HIS A 230 -10.35 -0.54 25.13
C HIS A 230 -9.90 -1.71 24.23
N VAL A 231 -10.76 -2.71 24.06
CA VAL A 231 -10.47 -3.93 23.30
C VAL A 231 -9.97 -3.66 21.87
N VAL A 232 -10.34 -2.51 21.30
CA VAL A 232 -9.91 -2.05 19.97
C VAL A 232 -8.45 -1.58 19.89
N VAL A 233 -7.79 -1.30 21.02
CA VAL A 233 -6.38 -0.88 21.04
C VAL A 233 -5.49 -1.98 20.47
N ARG A 234 -5.78 -3.24 20.81
CA ARG A 234 -4.99 -4.39 20.37
C ARG A 234 -4.95 -4.56 18.84
N PRO A 235 -6.08 -4.55 18.10
CA PRO A 235 -6.04 -4.58 16.65
C PRO A 235 -5.35 -3.37 16.02
N ILE A 236 -5.51 -2.16 16.59
CA ILE A 236 -4.77 -0.99 16.11
C ILE A 236 -3.26 -1.19 16.26
N GLN A 237 -2.78 -1.67 17.42
CA GLN A 237 -1.37 -1.97 17.63
C GLN A 237 -0.83 -3.00 16.63
N LYS A 238 -1.56 -4.12 16.44
CA LYS A 238 -1.17 -5.15 15.46
C LYS A 238 -1.07 -4.56 14.06
N TYR A 239 -2.07 -3.78 13.66
CA TYR A 239 -2.13 -3.21 12.32
C TYR A 239 -1.03 -2.19 12.09
N LEU A 240 -0.88 -1.23 13.01
CA LEU A 240 0.17 -0.22 12.95
C LEU A 240 1.56 -0.87 12.89
N ASN A 241 1.83 -1.85 13.75
CA ASN A 241 3.09 -2.61 13.69
C ASN A 241 3.28 -3.29 12.32
N SER A 242 2.23 -3.93 11.79
CA SER A 242 2.29 -4.64 10.50
C SER A 242 2.55 -3.73 9.29
N ILE A 243 2.21 -2.44 9.39
CA ILE A 243 2.45 -1.44 8.33
C ILE A 243 3.65 -0.53 8.67
N GLY A 244 4.40 -0.84 9.72
CA GLY A 244 5.67 -0.19 10.07
C GLY A 244 5.59 1.00 11.04
N PHE A 245 4.44 1.25 11.66
CA PHE A 245 4.30 2.21 12.76
C PHE A 245 4.44 1.46 14.10
N ASN A 246 5.61 1.56 14.71
CA ASN A 246 5.97 0.76 15.89
C ASN A 246 5.23 1.21 17.16
N CYS A 247 4.16 0.50 17.50
CA CYS A 247 3.41 0.61 18.75
C CYS A 247 4.10 -0.08 19.94
N GLY A 248 5.21 -0.79 19.73
CA GLY A 248 5.79 -1.71 20.72
C GLY A 248 5.04 -3.04 20.78
N THR A 249 5.07 -3.67 21.96
CA THR A 249 4.36 -4.93 22.22
C THR A 249 2.86 -4.75 22.04
N VAL A 250 2.20 -5.76 21.47
CA VAL A 250 0.74 -5.80 21.31
C VAL A 250 0.08 -6.20 22.64
N ASP A 251 0.08 -5.26 23.58
CA ASP A 251 -0.38 -5.44 24.97
C ASP A 251 -1.82 -4.94 25.20
N GLY A 252 -2.44 -4.31 24.21
CA GLY A 252 -3.78 -3.72 24.34
C GLY A 252 -3.81 -2.42 25.14
N ILE A 253 -2.66 -1.80 25.40
CA ILE A 253 -2.53 -0.55 26.15
C ILE A 253 -2.05 0.56 25.22
N ALA A 254 -2.83 1.64 25.11
CA ALA A 254 -2.46 2.84 24.38
C ALA A 254 -1.44 3.65 25.19
N GLY A 255 -0.20 3.17 25.26
CA GLY A 255 0.91 3.82 25.98
C GLY A 255 1.70 4.82 25.13
N ILE A 256 2.92 5.16 25.58
CA ILE A 256 3.82 6.11 24.90
C ILE A 256 4.15 5.67 23.46
N LYS A 257 4.46 4.38 23.25
CA LYS A 257 4.78 3.86 21.92
C LYS A 257 3.57 3.84 20.99
N PHE A 258 2.38 3.56 21.52
CA PHE A 258 1.13 3.67 20.77
C PHE A 258 0.89 5.11 20.30
N ASP A 259 1.02 6.10 21.20
CA ASP A 259 0.89 7.52 20.85
C ASP A 259 1.89 7.96 19.78
N ALA A 260 3.16 7.55 19.92
CA ALA A 260 4.20 7.84 18.93
C ALA A 260 3.87 7.21 17.56
N ALA A 261 3.39 5.97 17.55
CA ALA A 261 2.98 5.27 16.33
C ALA A 261 1.75 5.90 15.68
N VAL A 262 0.73 6.27 16.46
CA VAL A 262 -0.45 6.97 15.97
C VAL A 262 -0.06 8.33 15.40
N LYS A 263 0.79 9.12 16.07
CA LYS A 263 1.31 10.38 15.53
C LYS A 263 2.09 10.19 14.24
N ALA A 264 2.93 9.16 14.16
CA ALA A 264 3.63 8.84 12.92
C ALA A 264 2.65 8.46 11.80
N PHE A 265 1.64 7.64 12.09
CA PHE A 265 0.58 7.29 11.15
C PHE A 265 -0.21 8.52 10.71
N GLN A 266 -0.59 9.40 11.63
CA GLN A 266 -1.32 10.64 11.35
C GLN A 266 -0.51 11.58 10.46
N ARG A 267 0.79 11.77 10.75
CA ARG A 267 1.71 12.53 9.89
C ARG A 267 1.77 11.94 8.49
N VAL A 268 1.84 10.61 8.38
CA VAL A 268 1.82 9.90 7.08
C VAL A 268 0.51 10.12 6.33
N ASN A 269 -0.60 10.17 7.05
CA ASN A 269 -1.93 10.20 6.47
C ASN A 269 -2.59 11.58 6.35
N GLY A 270 -1.86 12.67 6.64
CA GLY A 270 -2.40 14.03 6.61
C GLY A 270 -3.53 14.25 7.62
N CYS A 271 -3.48 13.55 8.76
CA CYS A 271 -4.42 13.74 9.86
C CYS A 271 -3.88 14.76 10.87
N VAL A 272 -4.74 15.24 11.76
CA VAL A 272 -4.32 16.00 12.95
C VAL A 272 -3.36 15.13 13.77
N VAL A 273 -2.17 15.64 14.09
CA VAL A 273 -1.08 14.88 14.74
C VAL A 273 -1.19 15.02 16.25
N ASP A 274 -2.23 14.46 16.84
CA ASP A 274 -2.54 14.55 18.28
C ASP A 274 -2.27 13.24 19.04
N GLY A 275 -2.03 12.12 18.34
CA GLY A 275 -1.89 10.80 18.95
C GLY A 275 -3.21 10.15 19.36
N GLU A 276 -4.34 10.75 18.98
CA GLU A 276 -5.69 10.26 19.24
C GLU A 276 -6.35 9.72 17.97
N VAL A 277 -6.91 8.51 18.08
CA VAL A 277 -7.76 7.94 17.05
C VAL A 277 -9.21 8.32 17.38
N THR A 278 -9.59 9.57 17.10
CA THR A 278 -10.92 10.11 17.42
C THR A 278 -12.02 9.41 16.62
N SER A 279 -13.08 8.96 17.32
CA SER A 279 -14.26 8.29 16.76
C SER A 279 -14.78 8.98 15.48
N GLN A 280 -15.04 8.18 14.45
CA GLN A 280 -15.60 8.58 13.15
C GLN A 280 -14.76 9.58 12.33
N LYS A 281 -13.60 10.03 12.84
CA LYS A 281 -12.75 11.04 12.19
C LYS A 281 -11.71 10.41 11.24
N ASN A 282 -10.90 11.29 10.65
CA ASN A 282 -9.95 10.96 9.60
C ASN A 282 -8.97 9.84 9.97
N THR A 283 -8.46 9.79 11.21
CA THR A 283 -7.55 8.71 11.64
C THR A 283 -8.21 7.34 11.50
N TRP A 284 -9.47 7.19 11.92
CA TRP A 284 -10.26 5.97 11.72
C TRP A 284 -10.52 5.69 10.24
N LYS A 285 -10.95 6.70 9.47
CA LYS A 285 -11.18 6.53 8.03
C LYS A 285 -9.93 5.99 7.33
N LYS A 286 -8.75 6.52 7.65
CA LYS A 286 -7.48 6.08 7.05
C LYS A 286 -7.07 4.68 7.49
N LEU A 287 -7.23 4.32 8.77
CA LEU A 287 -7.03 2.94 9.25
C LEU A 287 -7.96 1.96 8.54
N LEU A 288 -9.22 2.35 8.33
CA LEU A 288 -10.27 1.54 7.70
C LEU A 288 -10.28 1.59 6.17
N ARG A 289 -9.43 2.43 5.55
CA ARG A 289 -9.39 2.69 4.09
C ARG A 289 -10.71 3.21 3.52
N LEU A 290 -11.38 4.07 4.28
CA LEU A 290 -12.55 4.80 3.84
C LEU A 290 -12.13 6.13 3.22
N SER A 291 -12.80 6.49 2.12
CA SER A 291 -12.69 7.79 1.44
C SER A 291 -13.19 8.93 2.31
#